data_AF-A0AA86JWN6-F1
#
_entry.id   AF-A0AA86JWN6-F1
#
_cell.length_a   1.000
_cell.length_b   1.000
_cell.length_c   1.000
_cell.angle_alpha   90.00
_cell.angle_beta   90.00
_cell.angle_gamma   90.00
#
_symmetry.space_group_name_H-M   'P 1'
#
loop_
_entity.id
_entity.type
_entity.pdbx_description
1 polymer ?
#
loop_
_entity_poly.entity_id
_entity_poly.type
_entity_poly.pdbx_seq_one_letter_code
_entity_poly.pdbx_strand_id
1 'polypeptide(L)'
;MNPKKIKYIEKFYKYHCYNCNYNEFALADIVDEFADMDNYCDGEYSLEQECKRKGMPVMECPNCNADFYYLGETKTEEGSYWIDEDEPSPF
;
A
#
# COMPACT_ATOMS: atom_id res chain seq x y z
N MET A 1 -20.46 -26.12 12.45
CA MET A 1 -19.43 -25.16 12.87
C MET A 1 -18.10 -25.86 13.05
N ASN A 2 -17.36 -26.02 11.95
CA ASN A 2 -15.93 -26.34 11.97
C ASN A 2 -15.17 -25.06 11.61
N PRO A 3 -14.75 -24.24 12.59
CA PRO A 3 -14.07 -22.99 12.29
C PRO A 3 -12.72 -23.27 11.64
N LYS A 4 -12.48 -22.66 10.47
CA LYS A 4 -11.22 -22.78 9.75
C LYS A 4 -10.37 -21.55 9.99
N LYS A 5 -9.12 -21.77 10.43
CA LYS A 5 -8.14 -20.69 10.57
C LYS A 5 -7.51 -20.38 9.21
N ILE A 6 -7.76 -19.20 8.68
CA ILE A 6 -7.05 -18.69 7.51
C ILE A 6 -5.86 -17.87 7.98
N LYS A 7 -4.69 -18.14 7.40
CA LYS A 7 -3.46 -17.37 7.60
C LYS A 7 -3.18 -16.56 6.35
N TYR A 8 -2.70 -15.34 6.53
CA TYR A 8 -2.30 -14.48 5.43
C TYR A 8 -1.08 -13.66 5.82
N ILE A 9 -0.33 -13.19 4.83
CA ILE A 9 0.87 -12.37 5.01
C ILE A 9 0.56 -11.00 4.44
N GLU A 10 0.53 -9.98 5.29
CA GLU A 10 0.41 -8.59 4.87
C GLU A 10 1.79 -8.01 4.62
N LYS A 11 1.98 -7.41 3.45
CA LYS A 11 3.18 -6.65 3.11
C LYS A 11 2.87 -5.17 3.25
N PHE A 12 3.85 -4.41 3.72
CA PHE A 12 3.76 -2.97 3.80
C PHE A 12 5.01 -2.30 3.25
N TYR A 13 4.81 -1.14 2.66
CA TYR A 13 5.84 -0.27 2.12
C TYR A 13 5.90 1.00 2.96
N LYS A 14 7.10 1.43 3.33
CA LYS A 14 7.28 2.66 4.11
C LYS A 14 7.34 3.87 3.20
N TYR A 15 6.46 4.82 3.44
CA TYR A 15 6.41 6.09 2.73
C TYR A 15 6.81 7.25 3.63
N HIS A 16 7.29 8.31 3.01
CA HIS A 16 7.82 9.50 3.68
C HIS A 16 7.52 10.77 2.88
N CYS A 17 7.15 11.83 3.61
CA CYS A 17 6.90 13.15 3.05
C CYS A 17 8.08 14.08 3.30
N TYR A 18 8.73 14.56 2.24
CA TYR A 18 9.85 15.51 2.35
C TYR A 18 9.46 16.91 2.86
N ASN A 19 8.16 17.24 2.82
CA ASN A 19 7.68 18.56 3.24
C ASN A 19 7.47 18.64 4.76
N CYS A 20 6.79 17.65 5.35
CA CYS A 20 6.45 17.65 6.78
C CYS A 20 7.19 16.58 7.61
N ASN A 21 8.07 15.78 6.99
CA ASN A 21 8.81 14.65 7.61
C ASN A 21 7.93 13.54 8.19
N TYR A 22 6.62 13.54 7.90
CA TYR A 22 5.73 12.44 8.24
C TYR A 22 6.15 11.17 7.50
N ASN A 23 6.03 10.02 8.15
CA ASN A 23 6.26 8.71 7.55
C ASN A 23 5.26 7.70 8.10
N GLU A 24 4.86 6.76 7.25
CA GLU A 24 3.94 5.69 7.63
C GLU A 24 4.16 4.45 6.77
N PHE A 25 3.55 3.35 7.19
CA PHE A 25 3.54 2.11 6.42
C PHE A 25 2.21 1.96 5.70
N ALA A 26 2.24 1.95 4.37
CA ALA A 26 1.10 1.67 3.52
C ALA A 26 1.04 0.18 3.16
N LEU A 27 -0.16 -0.39 3.08
CA LEU A 27 -0.37 -1.78 2.64
C LEU A 27 0.04 -1.95 1.18
N ALA A 28 0.69 -3.07 0.88
CA ALA A 28 1.13 -3.40 -0.47
C ALA A 28 -0.03 -3.52 -1.45
N ASP A 29 -1.15 -4.12 -1.03
CA ASP A 29 -2.33 -4.29 -1.89
C ASP A 29 -2.86 -2.95 -2.40
N ILE A 30 -2.91 -1.94 -1.53
CA ILE A 30 -3.32 -0.57 -1.89
C ILE A 30 -2.31 0.04 -2.87
N VAL A 31 -1.02 -0.12 -2.59
CA VAL A 31 0.06 0.42 -3.44
C VAL A 31 0.06 -0.23 -4.83
N ASP A 32 -0.21 -1.53 -4.91
CA ASP A 32 -0.26 -2.26 -6.18
C ASP A 32 -1.45 -1.79 -7.03
N GLU A 33 -2.63 -1.56 -6.42
CA GLU A 33 -3.78 -0.95 -7.10
C GLU A 33 -3.47 0.47 -7.63
N PHE A 34 -2.77 1.28 -6.83
CA PHE A 34 -2.32 2.61 -7.28
C PHE A 34 -1.30 2.53 -8.41
N ALA A 35 -0.39 1.54 -8.40
CA ALA A 35 0.59 1.37 -9.46
C ALA A 35 -0.08 1.01 -10.79
N ASP A 36 -1.10 0.15 -10.76
CA ASP A 36 -1.90 -0.19 -11.94
C ASP A 36 -2.65 1.03 -12.50
N MET A 37 -3.15 1.89 -11.62
CA MET A 37 -3.77 3.17 -12.02
C MET A 37 -2.76 4.17 -12.59
N ASP A 38 -1.59 4.32 -11.98
CA ASP A 38 -0.52 5.20 -12.47
C ASP A 38 -0.02 4.76 -13.85
N ASN A 39 0.09 3.45 -14.10
CA ASN A 39 0.44 2.90 -15.42
C ASN A 39 -0.63 3.21 -16.48
N TYR A 40 -1.89 3.32 -16.09
CA TYR A 40 -2.97 3.70 -17.00
C TYR A 40 -2.92 5.19 -17.36
N CYS A 41 -2.43 6.03 -16.45
CA CYS A 41 -2.34 7.49 -16.59
C CYS A 41 -0.98 7.97 -17.16
N ASP A 42 -0.38 7.20 -18.08
CA ASP A 42 0.91 7.45 -18.74
C ASP A 42 1.22 8.96 -18.94
N GLY A 43 2.11 9.53 -18.12
CA GLY A 43 2.81 10.79 -18.45
C GLY A 43 2.77 11.99 -17.48
N GLU A 44 2.28 11.86 -16.24
CA GLU A 44 2.15 13.05 -15.37
C GLU A 44 3.40 13.42 -14.54
N TYR A 45 4.43 12.56 -14.46
CA TYR A 45 5.56 12.78 -13.55
C TYR A 45 6.83 13.26 -14.25
N SER A 46 7.50 14.24 -13.63
CA SER A 46 8.82 14.71 -14.06
C SER A 46 9.93 13.69 -13.76
N LEU A 47 11.05 13.74 -14.50
CA LEU A 47 12.22 12.88 -14.27
C LEU A 47 12.72 12.91 -12.81
N GLU A 48 12.64 14.07 -12.16
CA GLU A 48 13.04 14.22 -10.75
C GLU A 48 12.12 13.45 -9.79
N GLN A 49 10.81 13.41 -10.08
CA GLN A 49 9.84 12.63 -9.31
C GLN A 49 10.01 11.13 -9.57
N GLU A 50 10.32 10.74 -10.81
CA GLU A 50 10.61 9.35 -11.16
C GLU A 50 11.84 8.80 -10.41
N CYS A 51 12.91 9.59 -10.31
CA CYS A 51 14.09 9.18 -9.54
C CYS A 51 13.78 8.94 -8.06
N LYS A 52 12.81 9.67 -7.48
CA LYS A 52 12.43 9.55 -6.06
C LYS A 52 11.49 8.38 -5.79
N ARG A 53 10.65 8.00 -6.76
CA ARG A 53 9.60 6.98 -6.58
C ARG A 53 10.12 5.54 -6.60
N LYS A 54 11.34 5.29 -7.10
CA LYS A 54 11.99 3.95 -7.18
C LYS A 54 11.08 2.86 -7.79
N GLY A 55 10.23 3.22 -8.76
CA GLY A 55 9.28 2.31 -9.40
C GLY A 55 7.99 2.03 -8.62
N MET A 56 7.75 2.73 -7.50
CA MET A 56 6.47 2.74 -6.78
C MET A 56 5.62 3.96 -7.17
N PRO A 57 4.29 3.92 -7.00
CA PRO A 57 3.44 5.10 -7.18
C PRO A 57 3.76 6.19 -6.15
N VAL A 58 3.44 7.44 -6.50
CA VAL A 58 3.53 8.56 -5.57
C VAL A 58 2.18 8.72 -4.88
N MET A 59 2.18 8.67 -3.55
CA MET A 59 0.97 8.82 -2.75
C MET A 59 0.80 10.29 -2.31
N GLU A 60 -0.38 10.67 -1.83
CA GLU A 60 -0.58 11.97 -1.18
C GLU A 60 -0.31 11.86 0.33
N CYS A 61 0.44 12.82 0.88
CA CYS A 61 0.75 12.85 2.31
C CYS A 61 -0.50 13.25 3.10
N PRO A 62 -0.97 12.45 4.06
CA PRO A 62 -2.20 12.73 4.81
C PRO A 62 -2.11 13.96 5.72
N ASN A 63 -0.88 14.46 6.00
CA ASN A 63 -0.65 15.56 6.91
C ASN A 63 -0.53 16.94 6.22
N CYS A 64 -0.05 16.98 4.98
CA CYS A 64 0.21 18.25 4.29
C CYS A 64 -0.12 18.25 2.80
N ASN A 65 -0.74 17.19 2.29
CA ASN A 65 -1.20 17.04 0.91
C ASN A 65 -0.08 17.22 -0.14
N ALA A 66 1.17 17.01 0.28
CA ALA A 66 2.32 16.98 -0.61
C ALA A 66 2.63 15.55 -1.05
N ASP A 67 3.47 15.39 -2.06
CA ASP A 67 3.94 14.09 -2.52
C ASP A 67 4.53 13.25 -1.36
N PHE A 68 4.12 11.98 -1.33
CA PHE A 68 4.50 10.98 -0.34
C PHE A 68 5.22 9.85 -1.05
N TYR A 69 6.52 9.71 -0.75
CA TYR A 69 7.44 8.90 -1.54
C TYR A 69 7.86 7.64 -0.80
N TYR A 70 8.06 6.57 -1.55
CA TYR A 70 8.56 5.31 -1.00
C TYR A 70 10.01 5.43 -0.53
N LEU A 71 10.28 5.02 0.72
CA LEU A 71 11.60 5.13 1.33
C LEU A 71 12.53 3.96 0.96
N GLY A 72 12.01 2.86 0.42
CA GLY A 72 12.79 1.63 0.18
C GLY A 72 12.74 0.60 1.31
N GLU A 73 12.01 0.88 2.40
CA GLU A 73 11.83 -0.05 3.51
C GLU A 73 10.52 -0.82 3.36
N THR A 74 10.57 -2.14 3.59
CA THR A 74 9.40 -3.03 3.58
C THR A 74 9.27 -3.74 4.92
N LYS A 75 8.04 -4.04 5.33
CA LYS A 75 7.75 -4.95 6.45
C LYS A 75 6.71 -5.98 6.04
N THR A 76 6.73 -7.13 6.70
CA THR A 76 5.75 -8.20 6.52
C THR A 76 5.18 -8.60 7.87
N GLU A 77 3.88 -8.72 7.98
CA GLU A 77 3.19 -9.15 9.20
C GLU A 77 2.31 -10.37 8.90
N GLU A 78 2.28 -11.34 9.82
CA GLU A 78 1.44 -12.53 9.68
C GLU A 78 0.12 -12.32 10.42
N GLY A 79 -0.98 -12.35 9.67
CA GLY A 79 -2.34 -12.25 10.20
C GLY A 79 -3.04 -13.60 10.18
N SER A 80 -4.10 -13.73 10.99
CA SER A 80 -5.02 -14.85 10.85
C SER A 80 -6.42 -14.50 11.32
N TYR A 81 -7.43 -14.98 10.59
CA TYR A 81 -8.83 -14.85 10.96
C TYR A 81 -9.53 -16.21 10.90
N TRP A 82 -10.64 -16.32 11.63
CA TRP A 82 -11.45 -17.53 11.70
C TRP A 82 -12.69 -17.34 10.82
N ILE A 83 -13.04 -18.35 10.03
CA ILE A 83 -14.26 -18.38 9.23
C ILE A 83 -15.09 -19.58 9.69
N ASP A 84 -16.37 -19.38 9.94
CA ASP A 84 -17.35 -20.44 10.12
C ASP A 84 -18.00 -20.79 8.77
N GLU A 85 -17.69 -21.97 8.22
CA GLU A 85 -18.16 -22.41 6.88
C GLU A 85 -19.69 -22.59 6.75
N ASP A 86 -20.45 -22.43 7.85
CA ASP A 86 -21.91 -22.56 7.88
C ASP A 86 -22.65 -21.20 7.76
N GLU A 87 -21.95 -20.06 7.73
CA GLU A 87 -22.58 -18.76 7.54
C GLU A 87 -22.79 -18.49 6.03
N PRO A 88 -24.04 -18.35 5.55
CA PRO A 88 -24.28 -18.10 4.13
C PRO A 88 -23.66 -16.75 3.77
N SER A 89 -22.76 -16.75 2.78
CA SER A 89 -22.28 -15.51 2.18
C SER A 89 -23.49 -14.67 1.73
N PRO A 90 -23.56 -13.37 2.07
CA PRO A 90 -24.56 -12.48 1.51
C PRO A 90 -24.15 -12.12 0.08
N PHE A 91 -24.23 -13.10 -0.83
CA PHE A 91 -24.13 -12.91 -2.28
C PHE A 91 -25.38 -13.47 -2.95
#